data_AF-A0A3B9J550-F1
#
_entry.id   AF-A0A3B9J550-F1
#
_cell.length_a   1.000
_cell.length_b   1.000
_cell.length_c   1.000
_cell.angle_alpha   90.00
_cell.angle_beta   90.00
_cell.angle_gamma   90.00
#
_symmetry.space_group_name_H-M   'P 1'
#
loop_
_entity.id
_entity.type
_entity.pdbx_description
1 polymer ?
#
loop_
_entity_poly.entity_id
_entity_poly.type
_entity_poly.pdbx_seq_one_letter_code
_entity_poly.pdbx_strand_id
1 'polypeptide(L)' 'EEVQLGVHIPFVHRPLSEYVNALSENDLQLERMLEPSPPAGFLERNDSYRAAAHIPRLLVLICRKR' A
#
# COMPACT_ATOMS: atom_id res chain seq x y z
N GLU A 1 14.21 2.21 -8.16
CA GLU A 1 15.07 2.52 -6.99
C GLU A 1 16.08 1.40 -6.81
N GLU A 2 17.32 1.71 -6.44
CA GLU A 2 18.32 0.69 -6.09
C GLU A 2 18.09 0.29 -4.63
N VAL A 3 17.48 -0.86 -4.42
CA VAL A 3 17.07 -1.32 -3.07
C VAL A 3 18.19 -2.06 -2.34
N GLN A 4 19.19 -2.51 -3.09
CA GLN A 4 20.43 -3.14 -2.66
C GLN A 4 21.44 -2.99 -3.80
N LEU A 5 22.75 -3.05 -3.52
CA LEU A 5 23.80 -2.92 -4.53
C LEU A 5 23.54 -3.82 -5.75
N GLY A 6 23.31 -3.20 -6.90
CA GLY A 6 23.00 -3.85 -8.18
C GLY A 6 21.56 -4.37 -8.34
N VAL A 7 20.67 -4.14 -7.38
CA VAL A 7 19.27 -4.58 -7.39
C VAL A 7 18.35 -3.38 -7.61
N HIS A 8 17.81 -3.27 -8.82
CA HIS A 8 16.86 -2.22 -9.18
C HIS A 8 15.45 -2.78 -9.30
N ILE A 9 14.54 -2.26 -8.48
CA ILE A 9 13.11 -2.57 -8.58
C ILE A 9 12.39 -1.34 -9.15
N PRO A 10 11.54 -1.51 -10.19
CA PRO A 10 10.68 -0.43 -10.65
C PRO A 10 9.63 -0.16 -9.59
N PHE A 11 9.64 1.05 -9.04
CA PHE A 11 8.58 1.54 -8.16
C PHE A 11 7.69 2.49 -8.96
N VAL A 12 6.40 2.18 -9.03
CA VAL A 12 5.40 3.01 -9.70
C VAL A 12 4.46 3.57 -8.65
N HIS A 13 4.68 4.84 -8.28
CA HIS A 13 3.76 5.57 -7.43
C HIS A 13 2.44 5.80 -8.18
N ARG A 14 1.32 5.47 -7.54
CA ARG A 14 -0.01 5.80 -8.03
C ARG A 14 -0.79 6.46 -6.89
N PRO A 15 -1.38 7.65 -7.10
CA PRO A 15 -2.24 8.25 -6.10
C PRO A 15 -3.50 7.41 -5.89
N LEU A 16 -4.14 7.53 -4.73
CA LEU A 16 -5.36 6.78 -4.38
C LEU A 16 -6.47 6.95 -5.44
N SER A 17 -6.58 8.13 -6.06
CA SER A 17 -7.56 8.43 -7.10
C SER A 17 -7.46 7.48 -8.31
N GLU A 18 -6.25 7.10 -8.73
CA GLU A 18 -6.07 6.15 -9.84
C GLU A 18 -6.71 4.80 -9.53
N TYR A 19 -6.53 4.30 -8.30
CA TYR A 19 -7.13 3.04 -7.89
C TYR A 19 -8.65 3.15 -7.79
N VAL A 20 -9.16 4.17 -7.10
CA VAL A 20 -10.60 4.32 -6.85
C VAL A 20 -11.38 4.57 -8.15
N ASN A 21 -10.83 5.40 -9.05
CA ASN A 21 -11.47 5.67 -10.33
C ASN A 21 -11.46 4.42 -11.22
N ALA A 22 -10.32 3.72 -11.31
CA ALA A 22 -10.24 2.49 -12.09
C ALA A 22 -11.22 1.41 -11.59
N LEU A 23 -11.41 1.28 -10.27
CA LEU A 23 -12.43 0.39 -9.71
C LEU A 23 -13.84 0.78 -10.19
N SER A 24 -14.17 2.07 -10.13
CA SER A 24 -15.46 2.59 -10.59
C SER A 24 -15.69 2.37 -12.09
N GLU A 25 -14.66 2.58 -12.92
CA GLU A 25 -14.72 2.36 -14.37
C GLU A 25 -14.90 0.89 -14.76
N ASN A 26 -14.56 -0.04 -13.86
CA ASN A 26 -14.64 -1.48 -14.08
C ASN A 26 -15.83 -2.14 -13.34
N ASP A 27 -16.85 -1.36 -12.97
CA ASP A 27 -18.06 -1.84 -12.27
C ASP A 27 -17.76 -2.57 -10.94
N LEU A 28 -16.67 -2.20 -10.27
CA LEU A 28 -16.31 -2.70 -8.94
C LEU A 28 -16.74 -1.69 -7.88
N GLN A 29 -17.68 -2.10 -7.04
CA GLN A 29 -18.11 -1.31 -5.89
C GLN A 29 -17.14 -1.52 -4.73
N LEU A 30 -16.50 -0.44 -4.27
CA LEU A 30 -15.69 -0.47 -3.05
C LEU A 30 -16.58 -0.74 -1.83
N GLU A 31 -16.27 -1.80 -1.08
CA GLU A 31 -16.96 -2.17 0.16
C GLU A 31 -16.16 -1.76 1.40
N ARG A 32 -14.84 -1.96 1.39
CA ARG A 32 -13.94 -1.53 2.48
C ARG A 32 -12.58 -1.12 1.96
N MET A 33 -12.01 -0.10 2.60
CA MET A 33 -10.63 0.33 2.46
C MET A 33 -9.92 0.13 3.79
N LEU A 34 -8.78 -0.57 3.79
CA LEU A 34 -8.01 -0.84 5.00
C LEU A 34 -6.56 -0.40 4.80
N GLU A 35 -6.02 0.27 5.82
CA GLU A 35 -4.62 0.71 5.92
C GLU A 35 -3.99 0.04 7.14
N PRO A 36 -3.66 -1.26 7.08
CA PRO A 36 -3.20 -2.00 8.24
C PRO A 36 -1.85 -1.47 8.73
N SER A 37 -1.71 -1.38 10.05
CA SER A 37 -0.42 -1.08 10.67
C SER A 37 0.61 -2.17 10.31
N PRO A 38 1.90 -1.81 10.16
CA PRO A 38 2.94 -2.79 9.94
C PRO A 38 2.99 -3.82 11.08
N PRO A 39 3.33 -5.11 10.81
CA PRO A 39 3.47 -6.11 11.86
C PRO A 39 4.51 -5.70 12.92
N ALA A 40 4.28 -6.04 14.19
CA ALA A 40 5.21 -5.71 15.28
C ALA A 40 6.65 -6.18 15.00
N GLY A 41 6.81 -7.44 14.56
CA GLY A 41 8.11 -7.99 14.19
C GLY A 41 8.77 -7.36 12.95
N PHE A 42 8.06 -6.51 12.19
CA PHE A 42 8.66 -5.64 11.18
C PHE A 42 9.19 -4.35 11.81
N LEU A 43 8.41 -3.73 12.69
CA LEU A 43 8.79 -2.49 13.38
C LEU A 43 10.05 -2.68 14.24
N GLU A 44 10.21 -3.85 14.85
CA GLU A 44 11.36 -4.20 15.69
C GLU A 44 12.68 -4.36 14.92
N ARG A 45 12.64 -4.44 13.58
CA ARG A 45 13.85 -4.65 12.76
C ARG A 45 14.73 -3.41 12.65
N ASN A 46 14.16 -2.22 12.82
CA ASN A 46 14.90 -0.96 12.72
C ASN A 46 14.13 0.19 13.39
N ASP A 47 14.85 1.04 14.13
CA ASP A 47 14.24 2.19 14.82
C ASP A 47 13.55 3.17 13.87
N SER A 48 14.06 3.33 12.65
CA SER A 48 13.40 4.15 11.62
C SER A 48 12.03 3.61 11.22
N TYR A 49 11.82 2.29 11.28
CA TYR A 49 10.53 1.68 11.00
C TYR A 49 9.51 1.90 12.11
N ARG A 50 9.96 2.00 13.37
CA ARG A 50 9.10 2.39 14.51
C ARG A 50 8.63 3.83 14.38
N ALA A 51 9.52 4.76 14.04
CA ALA A 51 9.14 6.16 13.82
C ALA A 51 8.12 6.32 12.69
N ALA A 52 8.20 5.45 11.67
CA ALA A 52 7.27 5.41 10.54
C ALA A 52 6.04 4.52 10.75
N ALA A 53 5.70 4.10 11.99
CA ALA A 53 4.58 3.20 12.24
C ALA A 53 3.21 3.77 11.83
N HIS A 54 3.08 5.10 11.79
CA HIS A 54 1.86 5.82 11.43
C HIS A 54 1.74 6.11 9.93
N ILE A 55 2.74 5.73 9.12
CA ILE A 55 2.71 5.90 7.67
C ILE A 55 2.09 4.62 7.07
N PRO A 56 0.91 4.70 6.41
CA PRO A 56 0.30 3.55 5.75
C PRO A 56 1.26 2.96 4.72
N ARG A 57 1.62 1.68 4.90
CA ARG A 57 2.54 0.97 3.98
C ARG A 57 1.80 0.11 2.97
N LEU A 58 0.57 -0.29 3.31
CA LEU A 58 -0.27 -1.15 2.49
C LEU A 58 -1.66 -0.51 2.38
N LEU A 59 -2.21 -0.56 1.18
CA LEU A 59 -3.60 -0.22 0.89
C LEU A 59 -4.32 -1.50 0.46
N VAL A 60 -5.37 -1.87 1.18
CA VAL A 60 -6.23 -3.01 0.82
C VAL A 60 -7.61 -2.50 0.43
N LEU A 61 -8.05 -2.83 -0.77
CA LEU A 61 -9.36 -2.47 -1.30
C LEU A 61 -10.19 -3.74 -1.48
N ILE A 62 -11.27 -3.87 -0.74
CA ILE A 62 -12.23 -4.96 -0.86
C ILE A 62 -13.38 -4.46 -1.71
N CYS A 63 -13.62 -5.11 -2.84
CA CYS A 63 -14.63 -4.69 -3.80
C CYS A 63 -15.58 -5.83 -4.12
N ARG A 64 -16.83 -5.48 -4.39
CA ARG A 64 -17.84 -6.37 -4.93
C ARG A 64 -18.10 -6.01 -6.38
N LYS A 65 -18.11 -7.02 -7.26
CA LYS A 65 -18.49 -6.85 -8.66
C LYS A 65 -20.00 -6.64 -8.77
N ARG A 66 -20.41 -5.62 -9.53
CA ARG A 66 -21.81 -5.35 -9.84
C ARG A 66 -22.34 -6.27 -10.93
#